data_AF-A0A9P4GV21-F1
#
_entry.id   AF-A0A9P4GV21-F1
#
_cell.length_a   1.000
_cell.length_b   1.000
_cell.length_c   1.000
_cell.angle_alpha   90.00
_cell.angle_beta   90.00
_cell.angle_gamma   90.00
#
_symmetry.space_group_name_H-M   'P 1'
#
loop_
_entity.id
_entity.type
_entity.pdbx_description
1 polymer ?
#
loop_
_entity_poly.entity_id
_entity_poly.type
_entity_poly.pdbx_seq_one_letter_code
_entity_poly.pdbx_strand_id
1 'polypeptide(L)'
;CYHFHIIFTDGACTNNGRSGARPRVGIPYSDDISSQLSIPITDTKDNFALRSNQRAELCAAKIGLDLLAQARNNQPKSEANAWIVATDSEYVVKGITEWYQHGRYRNNWRTSKDNKPTNLDLFLALDGAMTKHETA
;
A
#
# COMPACT_ATOMS: atom_id res chain seq x y z
N CYS A 1 -25.48 6.31 7.70
CA CYS A 1 -25.17 7.18 6.54
C CYS A 1 -23.68 7.35 6.22
N TYR A 2 -22.75 6.58 6.78
CA TYR A 2 -21.40 6.45 6.18
C TYR A 2 -20.91 5.01 6.37
N HIS A 3 -21.22 4.14 5.39
CA HIS A 3 -20.84 2.72 5.36
C HIS A 3 -19.46 2.51 4.73
N PHE A 4 -18.51 3.43 4.97
CA PHE A 4 -17.17 3.37 4.40
C PHE A 4 -16.18 3.00 5.49
N HIS A 5 -15.37 1.99 5.22
CA HIS A 5 -14.25 1.61 6.07
C HIS A 5 -13.01 2.31 5.50
N ILE A 6 -12.52 3.32 6.21
CA ILE A 6 -11.41 4.15 5.76
C ILE A 6 -10.19 3.86 6.65
N ILE A 7 -9.02 3.75 6.03
CA ILE A 7 -7.75 3.72 6.73
C ILE A 7 -6.77 4.70 6.09
N PHE A 8 -6.10 5.50 6.91
CA PHE A 8 -5.07 6.45 6.46
C PHE A 8 -3.70 5.79 6.53
N THR A 9 -2.86 6.01 5.54
CA THR A 9 -1.54 5.39 5.44
C THR A 9 -0.50 6.40 4.96
N ASP A 10 0.67 6.37 5.58
CA ASP A 10 1.85 7.18 5.23
C ASP A 10 3.12 6.30 5.30
N GLY A 11 4.07 6.57 4.42
CA GLY A 11 5.30 5.81 4.26
C GLY A 11 6.53 6.70 4.06
N ALA A 12 7.38 6.80 5.08
CA ALA A 12 8.58 7.63 5.04
C ALA A 12 9.87 6.80 5.05
N CYS A 13 10.90 7.26 4.34
CA CYS A 13 12.23 6.65 4.33
C CYS A 13 13.33 7.68 4.58
N THR A 14 13.99 7.58 5.73
CA THR A 14 15.25 8.33 5.94
C THR A 14 16.36 7.75 5.08
N ASN A 15 17.28 8.58 4.59
CA ASN A 15 18.26 8.19 3.56
C ASN A 15 17.61 7.59 2.29
N ASN A 16 16.51 8.20 1.84
CA ASN A 16 15.71 7.80 0.69
C ASN A 16 16.56 7.42 -0.54
N GLY A 17 16.51 6.15 -0.94
CA GLY A 17 17.19 5.62 -2.13
C GLY A 17 18.72 5.55 -2.01
N ARG A 18 19.27 5.56 -0.79
CA ARG A 18 20.72 5.51 -0.53
C ARG A 18 21.07 4.36 0.41
N SER A 19 22.36 4.04 0.50
CA SER A 19 22.87 3.12 1.51
C SER A 19 22.50 3.63 2.92
N GLY A 20 22.06 2.71 3.78
CA GLY A 20 21.56 3.06 5.11
C GLY A 20 20.13 3.64 5.13
N ALA A 21 19.33 3.43 4.07
CA ALA A 21 17.91 3.73 4.04
C ALA A 21 17.16 3.08 5.22
N ARG A 22 16.32 3.84 5.93
CA ARG A 22 15.47 3.32 7.03
C ARG A 22 14.02 3.71 6.79
N PRO A 23 13.27 2.84 6.08
CA PRO A 23 11.86 3.06 5.83
C PRO A 23 10.98 2.65 7.00
N ARG A 24 9.88 3.38 7.18
CA ARG A 24 8.82 3.17 8.16
C ARG A 24 7.45 3.40 7.53
N VAL A 25 6.46 2.76 8.13
CA VAL A 25 5.04 2.93 7.84
C VAL A 25 4.37 3.55 9.06
N GLY A 26 3.52 4.55 8.82
CA GLY A 26 2.59 5.14 9.77
C GLY A 26 1.15 4.89 9.33
N ILE A 27 0.30 4.39 10.23
CA ILE A 27 -1.12 4.14 9.96
C ILE A 27 -1.93 4.57 11.17
N PRO A 28 -2.54 5.77 11.15
CA PRO A 28 -3.54 6.16 12.12
C PRO A 28 -4.92 5.65 11.68
N TYR A 29 -5.62 4.93 12.56
CA TYR A 29 -6.98 4.47 12.29
C TYR A 29 -8.02 4.96 13.30
N SER A 30 -7.62 5.63 14.39
CA SER A 30 -8.51 6.42 15.24
C SER A 30 -7.75 7.51 16.02
N ASP A 31 -8.47 8.38 16.73
CA ASP A 31 -7.91 9.44 17.59
C ASP A 31 -7.23 8.89 18.87
N ASP A 32 -7.41 7.61 19.19
CA ASP A 32 -6.69 6.96 20.28
C ASP A 32 -5.26 6.62 19.86
N ILE A 33 -4.29 6.90 20.72
CA ILE A 33 -2.88 6.54 20.50
C ILE A 33 -2.69 5.02 20.40
N SER A 34 -3.56 4.23 21.03
CA SER A 34 -3.58 2.77 20.87
C SER A 34 -3.94 2.34 19.43
N SER A 35 -4.53 3.26 18.67
CA SER A 35 -4.97 3.09 17.28
C SER A 35 -4.02 3.68 16.25
N GLN A 36 -2.74 3.80 16.62
CA GLN A 36 -1.69 4.29 15.74
C GLN A 36 -0.62 3.21 15.58
N LEU A 37 -0.41 2.75 14.34
CA LEU A 37 0.68 1.84 14.02
C LEU A 37 1.87 2.64 13.48
N SER A 38 3.04 2.45 14.06
CA SER A 38 4.31 2.96 13.52
C SER A 38 5.37 1.86 13.54
N ILE A 39 5.70 1.32 12.37
CA ILE A 39 6.58 0.15 12.28
C ILE A 39 7.68 0.33 11.24
N PRO A 40 8.90 -0.18 11.51
CA PRO A 40 9.96 -0.23 10.51
C PRO A 40 9.62 -1.26 9.41
N ILE A 41 10.05 -0.94 8.19
CA ILE A 41 10.05 -1.88 7.07
C ILE A 41 11.39 -2.64 7.08
N THR A 42 11.29 -3.88 7.53
CA THR A 42 12.38 -4.87 7.60
C THR A 42 12.46 -5.69 6.32
N ASP A 43 13.53 -6.47 6.17
CA ASP A 43 13.77 -7.37 5.03
C ASP A 43 12.64 -8.39 4.83
N THR A 44 11.91 -8.73 5.90
CA THR A 44 10.73 -9.60 5.85
C THR A 44 9.52 -8.95 5.16
N LYS A 45 9.42 -7.61 5.15
CA LYS A 45 8.33 -6.86 4.51
C LYS A 45 8.72 -6.38 3.11
N ASP A 46 9.99 -6.00 2.95
CA ASP A 46 10.57 -5.55 1.69
C ASP A 46 12.06 -5.88 1.70
N ASN A 47 12.52 -6.86 0.93
CA ASN A 47 13.95 -7.22 0.87
C ASN A 47 14.73 -6.46 -0.22
N PHE A 48 14.14 -5.42 -0.81
CA PHE A 48 14.78 -4.67 -1.89
C PHE A 48 16.01 -3.90 -1.38
N ALA A 49 17.11 -4.00 -2.12
CA ALA A 49 18.42 -3.52 -1.69
C ALA A 49 18.47 -2.00 -1.43
N LEU A 50 17.71 -1.22 -2.21
CA LEU A 50 17.65 0.24 -2.12
C LEU A 50 16.22 0.70 -1.87
N ARG A 51 15.85 0.82 -0.60
CA ARG A 51 14.51 1.26 -0.22
C ARG A 51 14.36 2.78 -0.31
N SER A 52 13.14 3.22 -0.59
CA SER A 52 12.80 4.62 -0.87
C SER A 52 11.48 5.01 -0.21
N ASN A 53 11.14 6.30 -0.25
CA ASN A 53 9.82 6.79 0.14
C ASN A 53 8.73 6.06 -0.64
N GLN A 54 8.86 5.97 -1.97
CA GLN A 54 7.87 5.29 -2.83
C GLN A 54 7.61 3.84 -2.41
N ARG A 55 8.66 3.10 -2.01
CA ARG A 55 8.49 1.73 -1.50
C ARG A 55 7.82 1.72 -0.13
N ALA A 56 8.19 2.66 0.75
CA ALA A 56 7.54 2.80 2.05
C ALA A 56 6.05 3.11 1.94
N GLU A 57 5.66 3.99 1.01
CA GLU A 57 4.25 4.32 0.73
C GLU A 57 3.46 3.12 0.21
N LEU A 58 4.01 2.36 -0.75
CA LEU A 58 3.36 1.15 -1.25
C LEU A 58 3.19 0.08 -0.17
N CYS A 59 4.21 -0.08 0.69
CA CYS A 59 4.09 -0.95 1.85
C CYS A 59 3.04 -0.44 2.83
N ALA A 60 2.95 0.87 3.07
CA ALA A 60 1.95 1.46 3.95
C ALA A 60 0.52 1.16 3.45
N ALA A 61 0.26 1.38 2.17
CA ALA A 61 -1.02 1.08 1.54
C ALA A 61 -1.40 -0.40 1.67
N LYS A 62 -0.46 -1.32 1.40
CA LYS A 62 -0.71 -2.76 1.54
C LYS A 62 -1.00 -3.16 2.98
N ILE A 63 -0.17 -2.71 3.94
CA ILE A 63 -0.37 -3.03 5.36
C ILE A 63 -1.69 -2.45 5.86
N GLY A 64 -2.04 -1.23 5.46
CA GLY A 64 -3.33 -0.62 5.78
C GLY A 64 -4.50 -1.45 5.29
N LEU A 65 -4.45 -1.90 4.03
CA LEU A 65 -5.47 -2.79 3.48
C LEU A 65 -5.59 -4.11 4.26
N ASP A 66 -4.46 -4.74 4.60
CA ASP A 66 -4.45 -5.98 5.39
C ASP A 66 -5.05 -5.79 6.79
N LEU A 67 -4.84 -4.62 7.43
CA LEU A 67 -5.43 -4.27 8.72
C LEU A 67 -6.94 -4.04 8.61
N LEU A 68 -7.37 -3.31 7.59
CA LEU A 68 -8.79 -3.07 7.32
C LEU A 68 -9.55 -4.39 7.13
N ALA A 69 -8.92 -5.34 6.43
CA ALA A 69 -9.48 -6.67 6.21
C ALA A 69 -9.57 -7.51 7.49
N GLN A 70 -8.56 -7.45 8.35
CA GLN A 70 -8.58 -8.11 9.66
C GLN A 70 -9.70 -7.52 10.54
N ALA A 71 -9.87 -6.20 10.52
CA ALA A 71 -10.95 -5.54 11.26
C ALA A 71 -12.34 -5.97 10.76
N ARG A 72 -12.55 -6.14 9.45
CA ARG A 72 -13.81 -6.69 8.89
C ARG A 72 -14.09 -8.10 9.43
N ASN A 73 -13.10 -8.99 9.41
CA ASN A 73 -13.31 -10.39 9.82
C ASN A 73 -13.79 -10.53 11.28
N ASN A 74 -13.55 -9.50 12.11
CA ASN A 74 -13.97 -9.45 13.50
C ASN A 74 -15.34 -8.77 13.71
N GLN A 75 -16.00 -8.30 12.65
CA GLN A 75 -17.32 -7.67 12.69
C GLN A 75 -18.37 -8.51 11.95
N PRO A 76 -19.66 -8.42 12.32
CA PRO A 76 -20.73 -8.99 11.50
C PRO A 76 -20.62 -8.44 10.08
N LYS A 77 -20.92 -9.26 9.05
CA LYS A 77 -20.97 -8.80 7.66
C LYS A 77 -21.99 -7.66 7.57
N SER A 78 -21.51 -6.42 7.65
CA SER A 78 -22.28 -5.23 7.31
C SER A 78 -22.15 -4.98 5.81
N GLU A 79 -23.13 -4.31 5.23
CA GLU A 79 -23.09 -3.79 3.86
C GLU A 79 -22.09 -2.62 3.75
N ALA A 80 -20.82 -2.87 4.06
CA ALA A 80 -19.75 -1.94 3.75
C ALA A 80 -19.69 -1.77 2.23
N ASN A 81 -20.15 -0.64 1.72
CA ASN A 81 -20.26 -0.39 0.29
C ASN A 81 -18.90 -0.20 -0.39
N ALA A 82 -17.88 0.25 0.36
CA ALA A 82 -16.49 0.31 -0.11
C ALA A 82 -15.47 0.38 1.03
N TRP A 83 -14.28 -0.11 0.76
CA TRP A 83 -13.08 0.07 1.56
C TRP A 83 -12.20 1.15 0.92
N ILE A 84 -11.68 2.06 1.74
CA ILE A 84 -10.90 3.21 1.29
C ILE A 84 -9.56 3.19 1.98
N VAL A 85 -8.49 3.05 1.20
CA VAL A 85 -7.12 3.30 1.64
C VAL A 85 -6.76 4.72 1.22
N ALA A 86 -6.61 5.61 2.19
CA ALA A 86 -6.30 7.02 1.97
C ALA A 86 -4.80 7.27 2.21
N THR A 87 -4.12 7.81 1.20
CA THR A 87 -2.70 8.19 1.23
C THR A 87 -2.51 9.51 0.49
N ASP A 88 -1.56 10.32 0.92
CA ASP A 88 -1.12 11.53 0.23
C ASP A 88 -0.15 11.23 -0.93
N SER A 89 0.28 9.97 -1.07
CA SER A 89 1.19 9.54 -2.13
C SER A 89 0.46 9.41 -3.47
N GLU A 90 0.56 10.45 -4.31
CA GLU A 90 0.09 10.41 -5.70
C GLU A 90 0.72 9.24 -6.48
N TYR A 91 1.95 8.85 -6.14
CA TYR A 91 2.63 7.69 -6.72
C TYR A 91 1.88 6.38 -6.46
N VAL A 92 1.36 6.19 -5.25
CA VAL A 92 0.55 5.02 -4.92
C VAL A 92 -0.80 5.12 -5.61
N VAL A 93 -1.49 6.26 -5.48
CA VAL A 93 -2.84 6.48 -6.00
C VAL A 93 -2.88 6.25 -7.51
N LYS A 94 -2.11 7.02 -8.29
CA LYS A 94 -2.06 6.86 -9.76
C LYS A 94 -1.38 5.56 -10.16
N GLY A 95 -0.41 5.09 -9.38
CA GLY A 95 0.30 3.87 -9.63
C GLY A 95 -0.63 2.66 -9.73
N ILE A 96 -1.54 2.49 -8.77
CA ILE A 96 -2.43 1.33 -8.73
C ILE A 96 -3.70 1.53 -9.58
N THR A 97 -4.27 2.74 -9.62
CA THR A 97 -5.54 3.00 -10.31
C THR A 97 -5.38 3.25 -11.80
N GLU A 98 -4.21 3.76 -12.24
CA GLU A 98 -3.96 4.10 -13.64
C GLU A 98 -2.81 3.29 -14.22
N TRP A 99 -1.58 3.44 -13.71
CA TRP A 99 -0.38 2.96 -14.40
C TRP A 99 -0.28 1.44 -14.39
N TYR A 100 -0.62 0.80 -13.27
CA TYR A 100 -0.61 -0.64 -13.14
C TYR A 100 -1.62 -1.29 -14.08
N GLN A 101 -2.83 -0.74 -14.16
CA GLN A 101 -3.88 -1.23 -15.07
C GLN A 101 -3.45 -1.08 -16.54
N HIS A 102 -2.97 0.11 -16.93
CA HIS A 102 -2.42 0.32 -18.27
C HIS A 102 -1.26 -0.64 -18.57
N GLY A 103 -0.35 -0.84 -17.61
CA GLY A 103 0.79 -1.73 -17.76
C GLY A 103 0.39 -3.19 -17.98
N ARG A 104 -0.55 -3.67 -17.17
CA ARG A 104 -1.10 -5.03 -17.22
C ARG A 104 -1.75 -5.33 -18.57
N TYR A 105 -2.54 -4.40 -19.10
CA TYR A 105 -3.36 -4.65 -20.29
C TYR A 105 -2.73 -4.18 -21.62
N ARG A 106 -1.80 -3.21 -21.61
CA ARG A 106 -1.30 -2.60 -22.86
C ARG A 106 0.16 -2.85 -23.18
N ASN A 107 1.05 -3.02 -22.19
CA ASN A 107 2.49 -3.08 -22.47
C ASN A 107 3.28 -4.09 -21.62
N ASN A 108 2.61 -5.04 -20.96
CA ASN A 108 3.22 -6.06 -20.11
C ASN A 108 4.19 -5.46 -19.06
N TRP A 109 3.77 -4.33 -18.46
CA TRP A 109 4.55 -3.52 -17.52
C TRP A 109 5.95 -3.13 -18.03
N ARG A 110 6.05 -2.71 -19.30
CA ARG A 110 7.29 -2.14 -19.86
C ARG A 110 7.20 -0.62 -19.92
N THR A 111 8.24 0.05 -19.44
CA THR A 111 8.37 1.51 -19.53
C THR A 111 8.70 1.95 -20.97
N SER A 112 8.66 3.25 -21.24
CA SER A 112 9.10 3.81 -22.54
C SER A 112 10.56 3.51 -22.88
N LYS A 113 11.37 3.12 -21.89
CA LYS A 113 12.76 2.67 -22.04
C LYS A 113 12.92 1.14 -22.04
N ASP A 114 11.82 0.42 -22.26
CA ASP A 114 11.72 -1.04 -22.28
C ASP A 114 12.10 -1.77 -20.98
N ASN A 115 12.27 -1.04 -19.88
CA ASN A 115 12.55 -1.60 -18.57
C ASN A 115 11.26 -1.86 -17.78
N LYS A 116 11.27 -2.85 -16.89
CA LYS A 116 10.19 -3.03 -15.91
C LYS A 116 10.22 -1.90 -14.86
N PRO A 117 9.06 -1.39 -14.39
CA PRO A 117 9.01 -0.46 -13.27
C PRO A 117 9.73 -1.02 -12.05
N THR A 118 10.53 -0.18 -11.39
CA THR A 118 11.38 -0.57 -10.25
C THR A 118 10.60 -1.14 -9.07
N ASN A 119 9.37 -0.66 -8.83
CA ASN A 119 8.52 -1.08 -7.71
C ASN A 119 7.37 -2.01 -8.14
N LEU A 120 7.48 -2.65 -9.31
CA LEU A 120 6.44 -3.53 -9.84
C LEU A 120 6.09 -4.68 -8.87
N ASP A 121 7.08 -5.17 -8.13
CA ASP A 121 6.92 -6.20 -7.10
C ASP A 121 5.90 -5.80 -6.02
N LEU A 122 5.98 -4.56 -5.53
CA LEU A 122 5.06 -4.04 -4.52
C LEU A 122 3.68 -3.72 -5.10
N PHE A 123 3.60 -3.25 -6.35
CA PHE A 123 2.31 -3.08 -7.02
C PHE A 123 1.58 -4.41 -7.22
N LEU A 124 2.29 -5.45 -7.65
CA LEU A 124 1.74 -6.81 -7.76
C LEU A 124 1.26 -7.32 -6.39
N ALA A 125 2.02 -7.07 -5.33
CA ALA A 125 1.64 -7.45 -3.97
C ALA A 125 0.39 -6.71 -3.47
N LEU A 126 0.25 -5.42 -3.81
CA LEU A 126 -0.92 -4.61 -3.46
C LEU A 126 -2.17 -5.06 -4.24
N ASP A 127 -2.05 -5.24 -5.56
CA ASP A 127 -3.13 -5.76 -6.42
C ASP A 127 -3.61 -7.15 -5.97
N GLY A 128 -2.68 -8.02 -5.59
CA GLY A 128 -2.99 -9.34 -5.05
C GLY A 128 -3.76 -9.27 -3.73
N ALA A 129 -3.40 -8.34 -2.85
CA ALA A 129 -4.14 -8.10 -1.60
C ALA A 129 -5.56 -7.55 -1.87
N MET A 130 -5.69 -6.58 -2.79
CA MET A 130 -7.00 -6.04 -3.21
C MET A 130 -7.91 -7.14 -3.77
N THR A 131 -7.41 -7.91 -4.73
CA THR A 131 -8.16 -9.02 -5.36
C THR A 131 -8.62 -10.05 -4.33
N LYS A 132 -7.75 -10.41 -3.37
CA LYS A 132 -8.07 -11.36 -2.31
C LYS A 132 -9.22 -10.86 -1.43
N HIS A 133 -9.31 -9.57 -1.18
CA HIS A 133 -10.31 -8.99 -0.28
C HIS A 133 -11.62 -8.60 -0.98
N GLU A 134 -11.58 -8.31 -2.28
CA GLU A 134 -12.79 -8.13 -3.10
C GLU A 134 -13.55 -9.44 -3.32
N THR A 135 -12.83 -10.57 -3.39
CA THR A 135 -13.42 -11.90 -3.64
C THR A 135 -13.86 -12.65 -2.39
N ALA A 136 -13.52 -12.16 -1.19
CA ALA A 136 -13.80 -12.78 0.11
C ALA A 136 -14.93 -12.09 0.89
#